data_AF-A0A9D7KUU1-F1
#
_entry.id   AF-A0A9D7KUU1-F1
#
_cell.length_a   1.000
_cell.length_b   1.000
_cell.length_c   1.000
_cell.angle_alpha   90.00
_cell.angle_beta   90.00
_cell.angle_gamma   90.00
#
_symmetry.space_group_name_H-M   'P 1'
#
loop_
_entity.id
_entity.type
_entity.pdbx_description
1 polymer ?
#
loop_
_entity_poly.entity_id
_entity_poly.type
_entity_poly.pdbx_seq_one_letter_code
_entity_poly.pdbx_strand_id
1 'polypeptide(L)'
;MDNATIKSRLIDFGIAVAVFLTVSVIFFMPVFQGKVLIQSDIISFKAMSEEILNYNDTHDDVALWTGSGFSGMPTYQIHLGDTGNLFERVHDFIGLNLPRPANYIFIGFLFFIFCFAVLK
;
A
#
# COMPACT_ATOMS: atom_id res chain seq x y z
N MET A 1 6.75 -11.58 -36.69
CA MET A 1 7.04 -12.29 -35.43
C MET A 1 6.05 -13.43 -35.33
N ASP A 2 6.53 -14.67 -35.28
CA ASP A 2 5.64 -15.84 -35.30
C ASP A 2 4.86 -15.94 -33.98
N ASN A 3 3.60 -16.34 -34.06
CA ASN A 3 2.73 -16.55 -32.89
C ASN A 3 3.35 -17.53 -31.87
N ALA A 4 4.16 -18.47 -32.34
CA ALA A 4 4.88 -19.43 -31.50
C ALA A 4 5.92 -18.73 -30.59
N THR A 5 6.64 -17.73 -31.10
CA THR A 5 7.66 -16.98 -30.34
C THR A 5 7.04 -16.04 -29.31
N ILE A 6 5.84 -15.52 -29.59
CA ILE A 6 5.09 -14.68 -28.64
C ILE A 6 4.59 -15.56 -27.48
N LYS A 7 4.07 -16.75 -27.78
CA LYS A 7 3.54 -17.67 -26.78
C LYS A 7 4.61 -18.14 -25.79
N SER A 8 5.82 -18.49 -26.26
CA SER A 8 6.91 -18.93 -25.38
C SER A 8 7.34 -17.81 -24.42
N ARG A 9 7.51 -16.58 -24.92
CA ARG A 9 7.85 -15.41 -24.07
C ARG A 9 6.80 -15.11 -23.02
N LEU A 10 5.52 -15.28 -23.36
CA LEU A 10 4.42 -15.08 -22.42
C LEU A 10 4.46 -16.11 -21.28
N ILE A 11 4.83 -17.36 -21.60
CA ILE A 11 4.99 -18.43 -20.61
C ILE A 11 6.18 -18.10 -19.68
N ASP A 12 7.32 -17.68 -20.23
CA ASP A 12 8.50 -17.31 -19.44
C ASP A 12 8.19 -16.14 -18.49
N PHE A 13 7.44 -15.14 -18.96
CA PHE A 13 7.00 -14.01 -18.13
C PHE A 13 6.05 -14.48 -17.01
N GLY A 14 5.09 -15.35 -17.32
CA GLY A 14 4.18 -15.92 -16.32
C GLY A 14 4.92 -16.71 -15.24
N ILE A 15 5.94 -17.49 -15.62
CA ILE A 15 6.80 -18.22 -14.68
C ILE A 15 7.57 -17.24 -13.79
N ALA A 16 8.18 -16.19 -14.36
CA ALA A 16 8.90 -15.19 -13.59
C ALA A 16 8.00 -14.51 -12.54
N VAL A 17 6.81 -14.06 -12.95
CA VAL A 17 5.84 -13.44 -12.02
C VAL A 17 5.45 -14.40 -10.90
N ALA A 18 5.19 -15.68 -11.20
CA ALA A 18 4.84 -16.67 -10.19
C ALA A 18 5.98 -16.91 -9.17
N VAL A 19 7.23 -16.94 -9.63
CA VAL A 19 8.41 -17.05 -8.77
C VAL A 19 8.52 -15.84 -7.85
N PHE A 20 8.42 -14.63 -8.38
CA PHE A 20 8.52 -13.41 -7.56
C PHE A 20 7.37 -13.24 -6.58
N LEU A 21 6.16 -13.66 -6.94
CA LEU A 21 5.02 -13.71 -6.02
C LEU A 21 5.32 -14.66 -4.85
N THR A 22 5.82 -15.85 -5.15
CA THR A 22 6.16 -16.86 -4.13
C THR A 22 7.23 -16.35 -3.18
N VAL A 23 8.29 -15.75 -3.71
CA VAL A 23 9.38 -15.15 -2.92
C VAL A 23 8.85 -14.04 -2.01
N SER A 24 8.01 -13.15 -2.55
CA SER A 24 7.42 -12.04 -1.78
C SER A 24 6.58 -12.55 -0.60
N VAL A 25 5.75 -13.58 -0.82
CA VAL A 25 4.91 -14.17 0.23
C VAL A 25 5.76 -14.86 1.31
N ILE A 26 6.75 -15.66 0.90
CA ILE A 26 7.61 -16.39 1.86
C ILE A 26 8.44 -15.41 2.70
N PHE A 27 9.02 -14.39 2.07
CA PHE A 27 9.84 -13.41 2.79
C PHE A 27 9.02 -12.61 3.81
N PHE A 28 7.77 -12.27 3.47
CA PHE A 28 6.86 -11.53 4.36
C PHE A 28 5.85 -12.42 5.08
N MET A 29 6.13 -13.72 5.25
CA MET A 29 5.31 -14.64 6.03
C MET A 29 4.88 -14.10 7.42
N PRO A 30 5.72 -13.40 8.22
CA PRO A 30 5.28 -12.86 9.51
C PRO A 30 4.13 -11.85 9.41
N VAL A 31 4.00 -11.15 8.28
CA VAL A 31 2.91 -10.18 8.04
C VAL A 31 1.56 -10.90 7.96
N PHE A 32 1.52 -12.06 7.31
CA PHE A 32 0.32 -12.90 7.25
C PHE A 32 -0.05 -13.53 8.59
N GLN A 33 0.90 -13.57 9.54
CA GLN A 33 0.66 -13.99 10.92
C GLN A 33 0.13 -12.83 11.80
N GLY A 34 -0.13 -11.65 11.22
CA GLY A 34 -0.61 -10.47 11.94
C GLY A 34 0.45 -9.79 12.80
N LYS A 35 1.74 -10.12 12.62
CA LYS A 35 2.82 -9.43 13.32
C LYS A 35 3.04 -8.08 12.66
N VAL A 36 2.88 -7.03 13.44
CA VAL A 36 3.06 -5.64 12.99
C VAL A 36 4.26 -5.03 13.70
N LEU A 37 5.02 -4.21 12.99
CA LEU A 37 6.13 -3.46 13.55
C LEU A 37 5.59 -2.28 14.37
N ILE A 38 5.97 -2.22 15.65
CA ILE A 38 5.64 -1.09 16.51
C ILE A 38 6.54 0.09 16.13
N GLN A 39 5.93 1.19 15.70
CA GLN A 39 6.62 2.43 15.35
C GLN A 39 6.06 3.57 16.20
N SER A 40 6.95 4.36 16.82
CA SER A 40 6.58 5.50 17.67
C SER A 40 5.70 6.51 16.94
N ASP A 41 5.96 6.71 15.66
CA ASP A 41 5.28 7.72 14.85
C ASP A 41 3.83 7.28 14.57
N ILE A 42 3.61 5.99 14.31
CA ILE A 42 2.26 5.41 14.14
C ILE A 42 1.46 5.52 15.44
N ILE A 43 2.10 5.24 16.60
CA ILE A 43 1.45 5.37 17.90
C ILE A 43 1.05 6.82 18.16
N SER A 44 1.99 7.75 17.97
CA SER A 44 1.78 9.17 18.22
C SER A 44 0.72 9.76 17.28
N PHE A 45 0.75 9.35 16.00
CA PHE A 45 -0.27 9.69 15.02
C PHE A 45 -1.66 9.20 15.43
N LYS A 46 -1.77 7.95 15.88
CA LYS A 46 -3.05 7.38 16.32
C LYS A 46 -3.62 8.14 17.52
N ALA A 47 -2.78 8.48 18.49
CA ALA A 47 -3.20 9.27 19.64
C ALA A 47 -3.67 10.69 19.26
N MET A 48 -3.05 11.29 18.24
CA MET A 48 -3.38 12.64 17.76
C MET A 48 -4.61 12.68 16.86
N SER A 49 -4.87 11.61 16.11
CA SER A 49 -6.03 11.52 15.22
C SER A 49 -7.30 11.02 15.91
N GLU A 50 -7.20 10.42 17.09
CA GLU A 50 -8.35 9.89 17.83
C GLU A 50 -9.42 10.96 18.16
N GLU A 51 -9.00 12.18 18.52
CA GLU A 51 -9.93 13.31 18.74
C GLU A 51 -10.65 13.72 17.44
N ILE A 52 -9.90 13.78 16.34
CA ILE A 52 -10.40 14.15 15.01
C ILE A 52 -11.44 13.13 14.54
N LEU A 53 -11.13 11.84 14.67
CA LEU A 53 -12.00 10.74 14.28
C LEU A 53 -13.29 10.73 15.11
N ASN A 54 -13.18 10.87 16.44
CA ASN A 54 -14.35 10.95 17.32
C ASN A 54 -15.26 12.14 17.00
N TYR A 55 -14.69 13.29 16.63
CA TYR A 55 -15.47 14.46 16.19
C TYR A 55 -16.20 14.16 14.88
N ASN A 56 -15.48 13.64 13.87
CA ASN A 56 -16.05 13.32 12.55
C ASN A 56 -17.11 12.20 12.60
N ASP A 57 -17.05 11.28 13.56
CA ASP A 57 -18.05 10.22 13.73
C ASP A 57 -19.35 10.74 14.37
N THR A 58 -19.28 11.85 15.11
CA THR A 58 -20.41 12.42 15.86
C THR A 58 -21.05 13.63 15.20
N HIS A 59 -20.36 14.25 14.24
CA HIS A 59 -20.81 15.45 13.55
C HIS A 59 -20.77 15.24 12.03
N ASP A 60 -21.69 15.89 11.31
CA ASP A 60 -21.73 15.83 9.84
C ASP A 60 -20.66 16.72 9.17
N ASP A 61 -19.96 17.57 9.95
CA ASP A 61 -18.86 18.41 9.50
C ASP A 61 -17.49 17.83 9.89
N VAL A 62 -16.46 18.19 9.10
CA VAL A 62 -15.09 17.73 9.34
C VAL A 62 -14.41 18.60 10.41
N ALA A 63 -13.73 17.97 11.36
CA ALA A 63 -12.90 18.68 12.33
C ALA A 63 -11.77 19.39 11.58
N LEU A 64 -11.73 20.72 11.63
CA LEU A 64 -10.68 21.54 11.01
C LEU A 64 -9.55 21.93 11.99
N TRP A 65 -9.81 21.78 13.29
CA TRP A 65 -8.88 22.09 14.37
C TRP A 65 -8.96 21.01 15.45
N THR A 66 -7.81 20.50 15.91
CA THR A 66 -7.74 19.55 17.03
C THR A 66 -7.06 20.18 18.24
N GLY A 67 -7.51 19.85 19.44
CA GLY A 67 -6.84 20.20 20.70
C GLY A 67 -5.73 19.21 21.07
N SER A 68 -5.77 17.99 20.54
CA SER A 68 -4.79 16.94 20.78
C SER A 68 -3.50 17.22 20.00
N GLY A 69 -2.63 18.04 20.58
CA GLY A 69 -1.31 18.37 20.03
C GLY A 69 -0.98 19.85 20.21
N PHE A 70 -0.05 20.16 21.12
CA PHE A 70 0.58 21.49 21.26
C PHE A 70 -0.39 22.69 21.25
N SER A 71 -1.29 22.77 22.24
CA SER A 71 -2.26 23.89 22.38
C SER A 71 -3.24 24.04 21.21
N GLY A 72 -3.25 23.10 20.28
CA GLY A 72 -4.12 23.05 19.13
C GLY A 72 -3.37 23.21 17.81
N MET A 73 -3.77 22.41 16.81
CA MET A 73 -3.22 22.45 15.47
C MET A 73 -4.35 22.25 14.44
N PRO A 74 -4.26 22.86 13.26
CA PRO A 74 -5.15 22.51 12.16
C PRO A 74 -5.04 21.03 11.77
N THR A 75 -6.17 20.39 11.56
CA THR A 75 -6.26 18.94 11.28
C THR A 75 -5.69 18.53 9.93
N TYR A 76 -5.48 19.49 9.02
CA TYR A 76 -4.94 19.20 7.68
C TYR A 76 -3.53 18.60 7.68
N GLN A 77 -2.77 18.76 8.76
CA GLN A 77 -1.44 18.16 8.89
C GLN A 77 -1.48 16.75 9.49
N ILE A 78 -2.64 16.33 10.00
CA ILE A 78 -2.82 15.09 10.74
C ILE A 78 -3.75 14.18 9.94
N HIS A 79 -5.02 14.54 9.82
CA HIS A 79 -6.01 13.73 9.14
C HIS A 79 -7.11 14.64 8.57
N LEU A 80 -7.14 14.76 7.25
CA LEU A 80 -8.32 15.19 6.49
C LEU A 80 -9.01 13.92 6.03
N GLY A 81 -10.32 13.81 6.28
CA GLY A 81 -11.10 12.61 5.95
C GLY A 81 -10.88 12.11 4.51
N ASP A 82 -11.09 10.81 4.32
CA ASP A 82 -10.74 10.11 3.09
C ASP A 82 -11.48 10.64 1.85
N THR A 83 -10.82 11.48 1.06
CA THR A 83 -11.30 11.86 -0.27
C THR A 83 -10.92 10.77 -1.27
N GLY A 84 -11.85 9.83 -1.52
CA GLY A 84 -11.84 8.85 -2.62
C GLY A 84 -10.53 8.65 -3.40
N ASN A 85 -9.55 7.98 -2.77
CA ASN A 85 -8.22 7.77 -3.36
C ASN A 85 -8.24 6.72 -4.49
N LEU A 86 -8.45 7.17 -5.74
CA LEU A 86 -8.36 6.29 -6.92
C LEU A 86 -7.00 5.61 -7.03
N PHE A 87 -5.93 6.32 -6.65
CA PHE A 87 -4.57 5.79 -6.69
C PHE A 87 -4.39 4.58 -5.77
N GLU A 88 -4.99 4.60 -4.58
CA GLU A 88 -4.95 3.48 -3.64
C GLU A 88 -5.63 2.24 -4.24
N ARG A 89 -6.78 2.43 -4.89
CA ARG A 89 -7.48 1.34 -5.57
C ARG A 89 -6.67 0.73 -6.72
N VAL A 90 -5.99 1.56 -7.51
CA VAL A 90 -5.11 1.07 -8.59
C VAL A 90 -3.90 0.34 -8.02
N HIS A 91 -3.29 0.89 -6.99
CA HIS A 91 -2.16 0.28 -6.30
C HIS A 91 -2.52 -1.10 -5.73
N ASP A 92 -3.65 -1.21 -5.03
CA ASP A 92 -4.09 -2.47 -4.45
C ASP A 92 -4.48 -3.49 -5.52
N PHE A 93 -4.99 -3.04 -6.66
CA PHE A 93 -5.27 -3.91 -7.80
C PHE A 93 -3.99 -4.49 -8.43
N ILE A 94 -2.97 -3.65 -8.68
CA ILE A 94 -1.68 -4.10 -9.22
C ILE A 94 -0.95 -4.99 -8.21
N GLY A 95 -1.05 -4.66 -6.93
CA GLY A 95 -0.49 -5.39 -5.80
C GLY A 95 -1.19 -6.69 -5.44
N LEU A 96 -2.22 -7.11 -6.20
CA LEU A 96 -3.04 -8.30 -5.94
C LEU A 96 -3.64 -8.33 -4.52
N ASN A 97 -3.87 -7.16 -3.92
CA ASN A 97 -4.35 -7.00 -2.54
C ASN A 97 -3.47 -7.70 -1.49
N LEU A 98 -2.16 -7.85 -1.74
CA LEU A 98 -1.23 -8.37 -0.74
C LEU A 98 -1.11 -7.42 0.46
N PRO A 99 -0.85 -7.93 1.67
CA PRO A 99 -0.64 -7.07 2.83
C PRO A 99 0.63 -6.23 2.65
N ARG A 100 0.57 -4.96 3.03
CA ARG A 100 1.76 -4.09 3.12
C ARG A 100 2.67 -4.67 4.22
N PRO A 101 4.00 -4.82 4.03
CA PRO A 101 4.87 -4.33 2.94
C PRO A 101 5.09 -5.30 1.75
N ALA A 102 4.52 -6.50 1.76
CA ALA A 102 4.76 -7.50 0.71
C ALA A 102 4.33 -7.02 -0.68
N ASN A 103 3.23 -6.25 -0.72
CA ASN A 103 2.73 -5.60 -1.92
C ASN A 103 3.80 -4.73 -2.61
N TYR A 104 4.54 -3.90 -1.87
CA TYR A 104 5.53 -2.99 -2.44
C TYR A 104 6.67 -3.73 -3.15
N ILE A 105 7.16 -4.82 -2.55
CA ILE A 105 8.21 -5.64 -3.15
C ILE A 105 7.71 -6.35 -4.40
N PHE A 106 6.47 -6.86 -4.37
CA PHE A 106 5.87 -7.50 -5.53
C PHE A 106 5.70 -6.52 -6.72
N ILE A 107 5.19 -5.32 -6.47
CA ILE A 107 5.10 -4.26 -7.49
C ILE A 107 6.50 -3.89 -8.03
N GLY A 108 7.50 -3.80 -7.14
CA GLY A 108 8.89 -3.58 -7.54
C GLY A 108 9.44 -4.66 -8.48
N PHE A 109 9.13 -5.94 -8.21
CA PHE A 109 9.49 -7.03 -9.11
C PHE A 109 8.76 -6.96 -10.45
N LEU A 110 7.47 -6.62 -10.47
CA LEU A 110 6.75 -6.40 -11.73
C LEU A 110 7.40 -5.30 -12.58
N PHE A 111 7.77 -4.19 -11.95
CA PHE A 111 8.48 -3.10 -12.62
C PHE A 111 9.84 -3.56 -13.16
N PHE A 112 10.59 -4.37 -12.40
CA PHE A 112 11.86 -4.92 -12.83
C PHE A 112 11.74 -5.82 -14.07
N ILE A 113 10.75 -6.72 -14.11
CA ILE A 113 10.50 -7.56 -15.29
C ILE A 113 10.08 -6.69 -16.49
N PHE A 114 9.26 -5.66 -16.26
CA PHE A 114 8.88 -4.71 -17.31
C PHE A 114 10.10 -3.99 -17.91
N CYS A 115 11.01 -3.50 -17.07
CA CYS A 115 12.26 -2.88 -17.53
C CYS A 115 13.11 -3.83 -18.39
N PHE A 116 13.25 -5.10 -17.98
CA PHE A 116 13.96 -6.09 -18.81
C PHE A 116 13.25 -6.44 -20.11
N ALA A 117 11.92 -6.37 -20.15
CA ALA A 117 11.18 -6.59 -21.38
C ALA A 117 11.38 -5.42 -22.39
N VAL A 118 11.59 -4.21 -21.89
CA VAL A 118 11.85 -3.00 -22.69
C VAL A 118 13.32 -2.88 -23.11
N LEU A 119 14.23 -3.23 -22.21
CA LEU A 119 15.68 -3.24 -22.44
C LEU A 119 16.04 -4.48 -23.27
N LYS A 120 15.83 -4.36 -24.58
CA LYS A 120 16.15 -5.40 -25.56
C LYS A 120 17.66 -5.53 -25.77
#